data_AF-A0A7U7KGP8-F1
#
_entry.id   AF-A0A7U7KGP8-F1
#
_cell.length_a   1.000
_cell.length_b   1.000
_cell.length_c   1.000
_cell.angle_alpha   90.00
_cell.angle_beta   90.00
_cell.angle_gamma   90.00
#
_symmetry.space_group_name_H-M   'P 1'
#
loop_
_entity.id
_entity.type
_entity.pdbx_description
1 polymer ?
#
loop_
_entity_poly.entity_id
_entity_poly.type
_entity_poly.pdbx_seq_one_letter_code
_entity_poly.pdbx_strand_id
1 'polypeptide(L)'
;MDIDVFRAELEQDWDWRLDELKLLKNLSSPLDDHRADIYRRSLVVFLYAHFEGFFQFALMHYIKTINDQDISCSQANNHLVTATINEVFKALRDDSAKCSFFRAHAPDDSKLHRTFREIQFIENSAEIFSSKVHIKSGSVDLESNLSPIVVKKNLYKLGLPYELDKEIETNLNKLLGIRNKIAHGERRDGVSQSEYEGFESAVLQTVSQTMVDLTKACTDRLFLKEEFRYASA
;
A
#
# COMPACT_ATOMS: atom_id res chain seq x y z
N MET A 1 15.62 -11.74 -9.89
CA MET A 1 15.39 -10.87 -8.72
C MET A 1 16.45 -11.19 -7.69
N ASP A 2 17.18 -10.19 -7.22
CA ASP A 2 18.13 -10.32 -6.11
C ASP A 2 17.40 -9.92 -4.82
N ILE A 3 17.17 -10.89 -3.94
CA ILE A 3 16.39 -10.71 -2.70
C ILE A 3 17.16 -9.84 -1.70
N ASP A 4 18.49 -9.99 -1.65
CA ASP A 4 19.32 -9.25 -0.71
C ASP A 4 19.35 -7.77 -1.11
N VAL A 5 19.43 -7.48 -2.40
CA VAL A 5 19.31 -6.10 -2.91
C VAL A 5 17.92 -5.52 -2.63
N PHE A 6 16.84 -6.24 -2.94
CA PHE A 6 15.47 -5.78 -2.67
C PHE A 6 15.26 -5.44 -1.19
N ARG A 7 15.73 -6.32 -0.30
CA ARG A 7 15.64 -6.12 1.14
C ARG A 7 16.48 -4.94 1.60
N ALA A 8 17.73 -4.82 1.12
CA ALA A 8 18.61 -3.72 1.47
C ALA A 8 18.05 -2.36 1.04
N GLU A 9 17.36 -2.28 -0.10
CA GLU A 9 16.70 -1.05 -0.57
C GLU A 9 15.52 -0.65 0.34
N LEU A 10 14.75 -1.62 0.86
CA LEU A 10 13.72 -1.36 1.87
C LEU A 10 14.30 -0.88 3.20
N GLU A 11 15.34 -1.56 3.70
CA GLU A 11 16.01 -1.22 4.96
C GLU A 11 16.65 0.17 4.87
N GLN A 12 17.38 0.46 3.79
CA GLN A 12 18.01 1.76 3.57
C GLN A 12 17.00 2.90 3.53
N ASP A 13 15.84 2.70 2.88
CA ASP A 13 14.79 3.70 2.82
C ASP A 13 14.12 3.92 4.19
N TRP A 14 14.04 2.90 5.04
CA TRP A 14 13.54 3.09 6.41
C TRP A 14 14.58 3.72 7.35
N ASP A 15 15.85 3.33 7.23
CA ASP A 15 16.92 3.72 8.14
C ASP A 15 17.10 5.24 8.23
N TRP A 16 17.11 5.93 7.09
CA TRP A 16 17.25 7.39 7.10
C TRP A 16 16.07 8.10 7.79
N ARG A 17 14.85 7.57 7.62
CA ARG A 17 13.64 8.10 8.30
C ARG A 17 13.71 7.85 9.80
N LEU A 18 14.16 6.67 10.18
CA LEU A 18 14.31 6.29 11.58
C LEU A 18 15.38 7.16 12.27
N ASP A 19 16.49 7.44 11.60
CA ASP A 19 17.53 8.31 12.12
C ASP A 19 17.07 9.76 12.27
N GLU A 20 16.28 10.27 11.32
CA GLU A 20 15.63 11.58 11.44
C GLU A 20 14.65 11.62 12.62
N LEU A 21 13.78 10.61 12.77
CA LEU A 21 12.86 10.51 13.90
C LEU A 21 13.58 10.46 15.25
N LYS A 22 14.66 9.67 15.36
CA LYS A 22 15.50 9.60 16.56
C LYS A 22 16.14 10.95 16.87
N LEU A 23 16.73 11.61 15.87
CA LEU A 23 17.32 12.93 16.02
C LEU A 23 16.29 13.92 16.56
N LEU A 24 15.13 14.01 15.90
CA LEU A 24 14.05 14.92 16.30
C LEU A 24 13.53 14.60 17.70
N LYS A 25 13.39 13.32 18.06
CA LYS A 25 12.96 12.89 19.40
C LYS A 25 13.97 13.29 20.48
N ASN A 26 15.26 13.14 20.24
CA ASN A 26 16.32 13.49 21.20
C ASN A 26 16.38 14.98 21.52
N LEU A 27 15.95 15.85 20.59
CA LEU A 27 15.83 17.29 20.85
C LEU A 27 14.77 17.62 21.92
N SER A 28 13.85 16.70 22.20
CA SER A 28 12.84 16.87 23.26
C SER A 28 13.34 16.49 24.65
N SER A 29 14.42 15.70 24.75
CA SER A 29 14.96 15.19 26.02
C SER A 29 15.34 16.25 27.07
N PRO A 30 15.90 17.44 26.72
CA PRO A 30 16.23 18.45 27.72
C PRO A 30 15.04 19.34 28.13
N LEU A 31 13.87 19.16 27.52
CA LEU A 31 12.67 19.96 27.80
C LEU A 31 11.94 19.45 29.04
N ASP A 32 11.30 20.34 29.79
CA ASP A 32 10.32 19.95 30.81
C ASP A 32 9.09 19.29 30.17
N ASP A 33 8.33 18.52 30.96
CA ASP A 33 7.20 17.72 30.46
C ASP A 33 6.20 18.53 29.64
N HIS A 34 5.88 19.75 30.05
CA HIS A 34 4.92 20.59 29.33
C HIS A 34 5.45 21.03 27.95
N ARG A 35 6.71 21.47 27.90
CA ARG A 35 7.35 21.81 26.61
C ARG A 35 7.58 20.58 25.74
N ALA A 36 7.93 19.44 26.34
CA ALA A 36 8.10 18.18 25.64
C ALA A 36 6.78 17.70 25.02
N ASP A 37 5.65 17.83 25.72
CA ASP A 37 4.32 17.53 25.19
C ASP A 37 3.96 18.41 23.99
N ILE A 38 4.25 19.71 24.07
CA ILE A 38 4.05 20.63 22.95
C ILE A 38 4.94 20.24 21.76
N TYR A 39 6.19 19.86 22.01
CA TYR A 39 7.14 19.45 20.98
C TYR A 39 6.73 18.12 20.31
N ARG A 40 6.24 17.14 21.08
CA ARG A 40 5.72 15.86 20.57
C ARG A 40 4.58 16.03 19.57
N ARG A 41 3.84 17.14 19.64
CA ARG A 41 2.85 17.50 18.61
C ARG A 41 3.48 17.59 17.21
N SER A 42 4.66 18.21 17.10
CA SER A 42 5.38 18.25 15.83
C SER A 42 5.91 16.88 15.43
N LEU A 43 6.41 16.09 16.40
CA LEU A 43 6.89 14.73 16.13
C LEU A 43 5.79 13.82 15.57
N VAL A 44 4.54 13.98 16.00
CA VAL A 44 3.40 13.25 15.42
C VAL A 44 3.27 13.50 13.92
N VAL A 45 3.48 14.73 13.46
CA VAL A 45 3.40 15.08 12.04
C VAL A 45 4.51 14.40 11.25
N PHE A 46 5.75 14.45 11.76
CA PHE A 46 6.90 13.78 11.13
C PHE A 46 6.75 12.26 11.12
N LEU A 47 6.34 11.66 12.24
CA LEU A 47 6.10 10.22 12.35
C LEU A 47 5.08 9.75 11.30
N TYR A 48 3.97 10.47 11.16
CA TYR A 48 2.97 10.15 10.16
C TYR A 48 3.49 10.31 8.73
N ALA A 49 4.21 11.39 8.42
CA ALA A 49 4.79 11.63 7.10
C ALA A 49 5.82 10.54 6.71
N HIS A 50 6.66 10.10 7.65
CA HIS A 50 7.60 9.01 7.43
C HIS A 50 6.91 7.67 7.23
N PHE A 51 5.87 7.39 8.01
CA PHE A 51 5.07 6.17 7.84
C PHE A 51 4.43 6.11 6.45
N GLU A 52 3.78 7.20 6.04
CA GLU A 52 3.15 7.30 4.73
C GLU A 52 4.16 7.16 3.58
N GLY A 53 5.28 7.89 3.68
CA GLY A 53 6.34 7.87 2.68
C GLY A 53 6.99 6.49 2.53
N PHE A 54 7.31 5.83 3.63
CA PHE A 54 7.87 4.48 3.60
C PHE A 54 6.89 3.49 2.98
N PHE A 55 5.63 3.50 3.42
CA PHE A 55 4.64 2.54 2.94
C PHE A 55 4.39 2.71 1.44
N GLN A 56 4.32 3.95 0.95
CA GLN A 56 4.24 4.21 -0.50
C GLN A 56 5.45 3.65 -1.24
N PHE A 57 6.66 3.97 -0.76
CA PHE A 57 7.90 3.51 -1.37
C PHE A 57 7.93 1.98 -1.45
N ALA A 58 7.70 1.29 -0.33
CA ALA A 58 7.82 -0.15 -0.23
C ALA A 58 6.88 -0.87 -1.19
N LEU A 59 5.62 -0.43 -1.30
CA LEU A 59 4.65 -1.03 -2.22
C LEU A 59 4.97 -0.73 -3.69
N MET A 60 5.42 0.50 -3.99
CA MET A 60 5.86 0.84 -5.34
C MET A 60 7.09 0.04 -5.76
N HIS A 61 8.02 -0.16 -4.83
CA HIS A 61 9.23 -0.94 -5.05
C HIS A 61 8.90 -2.42 -5.30
N TYR A 62 7.95 -2.99 -4.55
CA TYR A 62 7.41 -4.32 -4.81
C TYR A 62 6.75 -4.43 -6.18
N ILE A 63 5.86 -3.50 -6.53
CA ILE A 63 5.19 -3.48 -7.85
C ILE A 63 6.22 -3.43 -8.98
N LYS A 64 7.23 -2.57 -8.87
CA LYS A 64 8.31 -2.49 -9.86
C LYS A 64 9.02 -3.83 -9.98
N THR A 65 9.38 -4.44 -8.86
CA THR A 65 10.06 -5.74 -8.81
C THR A 65 9.26 -6.84 -9.50
N ILE A 66 7.94 -6.88 -9.28
CA ILE A 66 7.03 -7.83 -9.94
C ILE A 66 6.91 -7.56 -11.43
N ASN A 67 6.72 -6.30 -11.84
CA ASN A 67 6.63 -5.94 -13.26
C ASN A 67 7.93 -6.32 -14.01
N ASP A 68 9.09 -6.13 -13.36
CA ASP A 68 10.40 -6.47 -13.92
C ASP A 68 10.62 -8.00 -14.07
N GLN A 69 9.76 -8.85 -13.48
CA GLN A 69 9.83 -10.31 -13.68
C GLN A 69 9.19 -10.79 -14.99
N ASP A 70 8.48 -9.92 -15.73
CA ASP A 70 7.81 -10.27 -17.01
C ASP A 70 6.93 -11.54 -16.93
N ILE A 71 6.17 -11.69 -15.84
CA ILE A 71 5.35 -12.88 -15.58
C ILE A 71 4.06 -12.84 -16.40
N SER A 72 3.61 -13.99 -16.91
CA SER A 72 2.29 -14.11 -17.55
C SER A 72 1.16 -14.03 -16.52
N CYS A 73 0.06 -13.34 -16.83
CA CYS A 73 -1.15 -13.36 -15.99
C CYS A 73 -1.68 -14.78 -15.74
N SER A 74 -1.42 -15.72 -16.65
CA SER A 74 -1.78 -17.14 -16.44
C SER A 74 -1.02 -17.81 -15.28
N GLN A 75 0.17 -17.33 -14.93
CA GLN A 75 1.05 -17.86 -13.89
C GLN A 75 0.94 -17.08 -12.56
N ALA A 76 0.58 -15.80 -12.64
CA ALA A 76 0.48 -14.93 -11.47
C ALA A 76 -0.74 -15.26 -10.60
N ASN A 77 -0.65 -14.91 -9.32
CA ASN A 77 -1.76 -15.06 -8.39
C ASN A 77 -2.94 -14.13 -8.78
N ASN A 78 -4.13 -14.45 -8.29
CA ASN A 78 -5.35 -13.72 -8.66
C ASN A 78 -5.35 -12.26 -8.21
N HIS A 79 -4.61 -11.91 -7.15
CA HIS A 79 -4.50 -10.54 -6.66
C HIS A 79 -3.77 -9.66 -7.68
N LEU A 80 -2.62 -10.11 -8.17
CA LEU A 80 -1.81 -9.37 -9.14
C LEU A 80 -2.44 -9.34 -10.53
N VAL A 81 -3.11 -10.43 -10.94
CA VAL A 81 -3.93 -10.44 -12.16
C VAL A 81 -5.03 -9.37 -12.04
N THR A 82 -5.78 -9.37 -10.93
CA THR A 82 -6.83 -8.38 -10.66
C THR A 82 -6.29 -6.95 -10.66
N ALA A 83 -5.12 -6.73 -10.06
CA ALA A 83 -4.45 -5.42 -10.06
C ALA A 83 -4.01 -4.98 -11.48
N THR A 84 -3.54 -5.92 -12.30
CA THR A 84 -3.14 -5.68 -13.70
C THR A 84 -4.34 -5.27 -14.55
N ILE A 85 -5.46 -5.99 -14.45
CA ILE A 85 -6.67 -5.76 -15.27
C ILE A 85 -7.66 -4.78 -14.62
N ASN A 86 -7.23 -4.02 -13.61
CA ASN A 86 -8.10 -3.12 -12.86
C ASN A 86 -8.81 -2.07 -13.74
N GLU A 87 -8.17 -1.59 -14.80
CA GLU A 87 -8.80 -0.67 -15.76
C GLU A 87 -9.91 -1.35 -16.58
N VAL A 88 -9.79 -2.64 -16.86
CA VAL A 88 -10.85 -3.44 -17.48
C VAL A 88 -12.04 -3.54 -16.53
N PHE A 89 -11.79 -3.80 -15.24
CA PHE A 89 -12.86 -3.84 -14.23
C PHE A 89 -13.50 -2.47 -13.98
N LYS A 90 -12.74 -1.37 -14.03
CA LYS A 90 -13.31 -0.02 -13.98
C LYS A 90 -14.23 0.22 -15.17
N ALA A 91 -13.77 -0.09 -16.38
CA ALA A 91 -14.62 0.00 -17.57
C ALA A 91 -15.82 -0.94 -17.51
N LEU A 92 -15.75 -2.08 -16.84
CA LEU A 92 -16.91 -2.94 -16.68
C LEU A 92 -17.99 -2.32 -15.77
N ARG A 93 -17.61 -1.44 -14.84
CA ARG A 93 -18.49 -0.82 -13.85
C ARG A 93 -18.96 0.59 -14.25
N ASP A 94 -18.16 1.29 -15.05
CA ASP A 94 -18.41 2.66 -15.49
C ASP A 94 -18.58 2.71 -17.01
N ASP A 95 -19.84 2.88 -17.43
CA ASP A 95 -20.25 2.96 -18.84
C ASP A 95 -19.55 4.08 -19.62
N SER A 96 -18.97 5.08 -18.96
CA SER A 96 -18.21 6.16 -19.60
C SER A 96 -16.73 5.85 -19.82
N ALA A 97 -16.19 4.89 -19.06
CA ALA A 97 -14.77 4.57 -19.10
C ALA A 97 -14.39 3.82 -20.38
N LYS A 98 -13.30 4.26 -21.02
CA LYS A 98 -12.76 3.67 -22.25
C LYS A 98 -11.86 2.48 -21.93
N CYS A 99 -11.98 1.41 -22.69
CA CYS A 99 -11.15 0.21 -22.58
C CYS A 99 -10.91 -0.38 -23.98
N SER A 100 -9.68 -0.76 -24.29
CA SER A 100 -9.33 -1.36 -25.58
C SER A 100 -10.04 -2.68 -25.85
N PHE A 101 -10.45 -3.40 -24.79
CA PHE A 101 -11.17 -4.67 -24.89
C PHE A 101 -12.69 -4.50 -25.09
N PHE A 102 -13.24 -3.28 -24.96
CA PHE A 102 -14.67 -3.03 -25.10
C PHE A 102 -14.95 -2.18 -26.35
N ARG A 103 -15.97 -2.55 -27.14
CA ARG A 103 -16.29 -1.85 -28.40
C ARG A 103 -16.93 -0.49 -28.11
N ALA A 104 -16.65 0.48 -28.98
CA ALA A 104 -17.10 1.87 -28.81
C ALA A 104 -18.61 2.10 -29.02
N HIS A 105 -19.28 1.28 -29.85
CA HIS A 105 -20.72 1.37 -30.06
C HIS A 105 -21.45 0.44 -29.10
N ALA A 106 -22.00 1.03 -28.04
CA ALA A 106 -22.86 0.35 -27.09
C ALA A 106 -24.34 0.69 -27.33
N PRO A 107 -25.27 -0.17 -26.91
CA PRO A 107 -26.69 0.16 -26.86
C PRO A 107 -26.96 1.38 -25.96
N ASP A 108 -27.96 2.20 -26.31
CA ASP A 108 -28.29 3.42 -25.56
C ASP A 108 -28.83 3.14 -24.14
N ASP A 109 -29.42 1.95 -23.93
CA ASP A 109 -29.91 1.53 -22.62
C ASP A 109 -28.75 1.11 -21.71
N SER A 110 -28.67 1.70 -20.51
CA SER A 110 -27.57 1.48 -19.57
C SER A 110 -27.47 0.05 -19.04
N LYS A 111 -28.60 -0.63 -18.80
CA LYS A 111 -28.57 -2.03 -18.34
C LYS A 111 -28.09 -2.94 -19.46
N LEU A 112 -28.58 -2.70 -20.69
CA LEU A 112 -28.15 -3.44 -21.86
C LEU A 112 -26.67 -3.18 -22.20
N HIS A 113 -26.20 -1.94 -22.06
CA HIS A 113 -24.78 -1.58 -22.21
C HIS A 113 -23.91 -2.35 -21.20
N ARG A 114 -24.33 -2.42 -19.93
CA ARG A 114 -23.60 -3.20 -18.92
C ARG A 114 -23.51 -4.67 -19.30
N THR A 115 -24.63 -5.31 -19.66
CA THR A 115 -24.61 -6.71 -20.12
C THR A 115 -23.78 -6.89 -21.38
N PHE A 116 -23.78 -5.91 -22.29
CA PHE A 116 -22.91 -5.91 -23.48
C PHE A 116 -21.42 -5.91 -23.11
N ARG A 117 -21.00 -5.11 -22.11
CA ARG A 117 -19.62 -5.14 -21.58
C ARG A 117 -19.29 -6.44 -20.87
N GLU A 118 -20.23 -7.02 -20.12
CA GLU A 118 -20.07 -8.32 -19.47
C GLU A 118 -19.83 -9.43 -20.50
N ILE A 119 -20.58 -9.45 -21.60
CA ILE A 119 -20.36 -10.38 -22.73
C ILE A 119 -18.97 -10.14 -23.35
N GLN A 120 -18.59 -8.90 -23.61
CA GLN A 120 -17.28 -8.58 -24.18
C GLN A 120 -16.12 -8.96 -23.26
N PHE A 121 -16.27 -8.84 -21.95
CA PHE A 121 -15.28 -9.31 -21.00
C PHE A 121 -15.05 -10.82 -21.13
N ILE A 122 -16.13 -11.60 -21.30
CA ILE A 122 -16.03 -13.05 -21.54
C ILE A 122 -15.42 -13.35 -22.91
N GLU A 123 -15.87 -12.68 -23.98
CA GLU A 123 -15.33 -12.85 -25.34
C GLU A 123 -13.82 -12.57 -25.41
N ASN A 124 -13.35 -11.52 -24.73
CA ASN A 124 -11.95 -11.11 -24.74
C ASN A 124 -11.14 -11.70 -23.56
N SER A 125 -11.73 -12.58 -22.74
CA SER A 125 -11.09 -13.09 -21.53
C SER A 125 -9.76 -13.77 -21.80
N ALA A 126 -9.67 -14.59 -22.85
CA ALA A 126 -8.43 -15.26 -23.24
C ALA A 126 -7.30 -14.27 -23.58
N GLU A 127 -7.62 -13.15 -24.24
CA GLU A 127 -6.66 -12.09 -24.56
C GLU A 127 -6.27 -11.28 -23.32
N ILE A 128 -7.25 -10.94 -22.48
CA ILE A 128 -7.02 -10.23 -21.22
C ILE A 128 -6.06 -11.03 -20.33
N PHE A 129 -6.28 -12.34 -20.20
CA PHE A 129 -5.48 -13.22 -19.33
C PHE A 129 -4.19 -13.75 -19.97
N SER A 130 -3.99 -13.58 -21.28
CA SER A 130 -2.71 -13.88 -21.95
C SER A 130 -1.68 -12.75 -21.82
N SER A 131 -2.12 -11.58 -21.33
CA SER A 131 -1.24 -10.44 -21.07
C SER A 131 -0.20 -10.74 -19.97
N LYS A 132 0.88 -9.95 -19.99
CA LYS A 132 1.87 -9.92 -18.91
C LYS A 132 1.36 -9.13 -17.73
N VAL A 133 1.78 -9.53 -16.52
CA VAL A 133 1.54 -8.74 -15.32
C VAL A 133 2.20 -7.39 -15.47
N HIS A 134 1.39 -6.34 -15.42
CA HIS A 134 1.86 -4.97 -15.43
C HIS A 134 0.95 -4.11 -14.55
N ILE A 135 1.36 -3.92 -13.31
CA ILE A 135 0.63 -3.12 -12.34
C ILE A 135 1.12 -1.68 -12.45
N LYS A 136 0.22 -0.75 -12.78
CA LYS A 136 0.55 0.68 -12.91
C LYS A 136 1.04 1.24 -11.57
N SER A 137 1.99 2.19 -11.61
CA SER A 137 2.52 2.85 -10.41
C SER A 137 1.45 3.58 -9.59
N GLY A 138 0.46 4.21 -10.25
CA GLY A 138 -0.71 4.81 -9.61
C GLY A 138 -1.73 3.81 -9.03
N SER A 139 -1.38 2.53 -8.94
CA SER A 139 -2.24 1.52 -8.32
C SER A 139 -2.10 1.46 -6.80
N VAL A 140 -1.00 1.96 -6.24
CA VAL A 140 -0.88 2.23 -4.80
C VAL A 140 -1.69 3.48 -4.52
N ASP A 141 -2.79 3.30 -3.80
CA ASP A 141 -3.70 4.39 -3.47
C ASP A 141 -3.67 4.56 -1.95
N LEU A 142 -2.92 5.54 -1.49
CA LEU A 142 -2.92 5.94 -0.08
C LEU A 142 -4.16 6.78 0.28
N GLU A 143 -5.10 6.93 -0.66
CA GLU A 143 -6.26 7.80 -0.58
C GLU A 143 -5.82 9.22 -0.17
N SER A 144 -6.65 9.92 0.61
CA SER A 144 -6.25 11.20 1.20
C SER A 144 -5.30 11.06 2.39
N ASN A 145 -5.25 9.87 3.00
CA ASN A 145 -4.52 9.59 4.24
C ASN A 145 -4.33 8.07 4.40
N LEU A 146 -3.13 7.64 4.78
CA LEU A 146 -2.84 6.27 5.18
C LEU A 146 -3.47 5.89 6.54
N SER A 147 -4.73 5.46 6.51
CA SER A 147 -5.42 4.84 7.64
C SER A 147 -5.16 3.32 7.70
N PRO A 148 -5.44 2.64 8.83
CA PRO A 148 -5.30 1.19 8.91
C PRO A 148 -6.05 0.45 7.81
N ILE A 149 -7.29 0.86 7.49
CA ILE A 149 -8.05 0.24 6.41
C ILE A 149 -7.40 0.46 5.04
N VAL A 150 -6.73 1.59 4.82
CA VAL A 150 -5.97 1.86 3.57
C VAL A 150 -4.73 0.98 3.49
N VAL A 151 -4.02 0.76 4.60
CA VAL A 151 -2.93 -0.24 4.68
C VAL A 151 -3.46 -1.61 4.27
N LYS A 152 -4.54 -2.08 4.91
CA LYS A 152 -5.14 -3.40 4.63
C LYS A 152 -5.55 -3.54 3.16
N LYS A 153 -6.22 -2.52 2.59
CA LYS A 153 -6.66 -2.51 1.19
C LYS A 153 -5.49 -2.69 0.22
N ASN A 154 -4.40 -1.94 0.42
CA ASN A 154 -3.24 -2.00 -0.47
C ASN A 154 -2.51 -3.34 -0.36
N LEU A 155 -2.31 -3.86 0.85
CA LEU A 155 -1.71 -5.18 1.07
C LEU A 155 -2.55 -6.30 0.44
N TYR A 156 -3.86 -6.30 0.71
CA TYR A 156 -4.78 -7.28 0.13
C TYR A 156 -4.80 -7.24 -1.40
N LYS A 157 -4.79 -6.04 -2.00
CA LYS A 157 -4.75 -5.86 -3.46
C LYS A 157 -3.51 -6.48 -4.08
N LEU A 158 -2.38 -6.49 -3.37
CA LEU A 158 -1.11 -7.04 -3.83
C LEU A 158 -0.90 -8.51 -3.43
N GLY A 159 -1.89 -9.14 -2.78
CA GLY A 159 -1.82 -10.53 -2.33
C GLY A 159 -0.90 -10.74 -1.13
N LEU A 160 -0.71 -9.70 -0.32
CA LEU A 160 0.10 -9.72 0.89
C LEU A 160 -0.78 -9.96 2.13
N PRO A 161 -0.23 -10.50 3.23
CA PRO A 161 -0.89 -10.48 4.53
C PRO A 161 -1.32 -9.05 4.88
N TYR A 162 -2.58 -8.88 5.29
CA TYR A 162 -3.18 -7.56 5.48
C TYR A 162 -3.79 -7.37 6.86
N GLU A 163 -3.82 -8.40 7.70
CA GLU A 163 -4.33 -8.28 9.06
C GLU A 163 -3.34 -7.52 9.94
N LEU A 164 -3.88 -6.68 10.82
CA LEU A 164 -3.13 -5.88 11.77
C LEU A 164 -3.65 -6.22 13.17
N ASP A 165 -2.76 -6.19 14.16
CA ASP A 165 -3.19 -6.31 15.54
C ASP A 165 -4.12 -5.16 15.94
N LYS A 166 -5.14 -5.46 16.75
CA LYS A 166 -6.15 -4.47 17.17
C LYS A 166 -5.52 -3.25 17.87
N GLU A 167 -4.45 -3.46 18.62
CA GLU A 167 -3.73 -2.38 19.30
C GLU A 167 -3.00 -1.47 18.29
N ILE A 168 -2.34 -2.07 17.29
CA ILE A 168 -1.71 -1.33 16.18
C ILE A 168 -2.77 -0.49 15.45
N GLU A 169 -3.91 -1.10 15.07
CA GLU A 169 -4.99 -0.37 14.41
C GLU A 169 -5.51 0.80 15.25
N THR A 170 -5.66 0.58 16.56
CA THR A 170 -6.12 1.62 17.48
C THR A 170 -5.15 2.79 17.52
N ASN A 171 -3.85 2.52 17.63
CA ASN A 171 -2.83 3.56 17.71
C ASN A 171 -2.61 4.27 16.38
N LEU A 172 -2.67 3.58 15.24
CA LEU A 172 -2.60 4.22 13.92
C LEU A 172 -3.82 5.11 13.64
N ASN A 173 -5.04 4.70 14.02
CA ASN A 173 -6.23 5.53 13.92
C ASN A 173 -6.12 6.79 14.79
N LYS A 174 -5.62 6.65 16.03
CA LYS A 174 -5.34 7.80 16.90
C LYS A 174 -4.29 8.71 16.28
N LEU A 175 -3.16 8.17 15.81
CA LEU A 175 -2.11 8.93 15.15
C LEU A 175 -2.67 9.79 14.00
N LEU A 176 -3.44 9.18 13.09
CA LEU A 176 -4.08 9.87 11.99
C LEU A 176 -5.02 10.99 12.46
N GLY A 177 -5.91 10.69 13.40
CA GLY A 177 -6.86 11.67 13.93
C GLY A 177 -6.17 12.86 14.60
N ILE A 178 -5.07 12.61 15.30
CA ILE A 178 -4.27 13.64 15.96
C ILE A 178 -3.51 14.47 14.93
N ARG A 179 -2.83 13.82 13.97
CA ARG A 179 -2.15 14.50 12.86
C ARG A 179 -3.09 15.42 12.10
N ASN A 180 -4.30 14.97 11.78
CA ASN A 180 -5.28 15.80 11.06
C ASN A 180 -5.69 17.03 11.87
N LYS A 181 -6.01 16.87 13.16
CA LYS A 181 -6.32 18.02 14.02
C LYS A 181 -5.15 19.01 14.15
N ILE A 182 -3.91 18.52 14.14
CA ILE A 182 -2.71 19.39 14.15
C ILE A 182 -2.60 20.15 12.83
N ALA A 183 -2.70 19.45 11.70
CA ALA A 183 -2.60 20.03 10.36
C ALA A 183 -3.69 21.08 10.07
N HIS A 184 -4.89 20.89 10.63
CA HIS A 184 -5.99 21.86 10.53
C HIS A 184 -5.97 22.96 11.61
N GLY A 185 -4.99 22.94 12.53
CA GLY A 185 -4.86 23.96 13.58
C GLY A 185 -5.89 23.83 14.72
N GLU A 186 -6.61 22.71 14.81
CA GLU A 186 -7.67 22.44 15.79
C GLU A 186 -7.14 21.87 17.12
N ARG A 187 -5.93 21.30 17.14
CA ARG A 187 -5.30 20.77 18.36
C ARG A 187 -4.21 21.69 18.89
N ARG A 188 -4.46 22.29 20.06
CA ARG A 188 -3.49 23.14 20.79
C ARG A 188 -2.81 22.43 21.96
N ASP A 189 -3.40 21.35 22.45
CA ASP A 189 -2.82 20.54 23.51
C ASP A 189 -1.59 19.78 23.00
N GLY A 190 -0.67 19.48 23.93
CA GLY A 190 0.46 18.62 23.65
C GLY A 190 0.06 17.15 23.47
N VAL A 191 1.06 16.31 23.24
CA VAL A 191 0.93 14.86 23.13
C VAL A 191 1.80 14.25 24.22
N SER A 192 1.19 13.44 25.09
CA SER A 192 1.93 12.79 26.18
C SER A 192 2.98 11.81 25.65
N GLN A 193 4.01 11.53 26.46
CA GLN A 193 5.03 10.55 26.10
C GLN A 193 4.43 9.18 25.78
N SER A 194 3.54 8.68 26.64
CA SER A 194 2.90 7.37 26.45
C SER A 194 2.05 7.29 25.19
N GLU A 195 1.32 8.35 24.85
CA GLU A 195 0.58 8.40 23.57
C GLU A 195 1.54 8.35 22.38
N TYR A 196 2.60 9.16 22.39
CA TYR A 196 3.56 9.20 21.30
C TYR A 196 4.28 7.86 21.11
N GLU A 197 4.72 7.23 22.20
CA GLU A 197 5.37 5.91 22.17
C GLU A 197 4.43 4.83 21.64
N GLY A 198 3.14 4.90 21.96
CA GLY A 198 2.11 4.02 21.38
C GLY A 198 1.99 4.17 19.86
N PHE A 199 2.06 5.41 19.34
CA PHE A 199 2.04 5.66 17.90
C PHE A 199 3.32 5.19 17.22
N GLU A 200 4.48 5.52 17.81
CA GLU A 200 5.79 5.15 17.29
C GLU A 200 5.94 3.62 17.21
N SER A 201 5.54 2.92 18.28
CA SER A 201 5.53 1.45 18.32
C SER A 201 4.65 0.85 17.22
N ALA A 202 3.42 1.37 17.04
CA ALA A 202 2.50 0.88 16.01
C ALA A 202 3.05 1.10 14.58
N VAL A 203 3.67 2.25 14.32
CA VAL A 203 4.33 2.53 13.03
C VAL A 203 5.50 1.58 12.81
N LEU A 204 6.41 1.44 13.78
CA LEU A 204 7.59 0.59 13.66
C LEU A 204 7.23 -0.88 13.43
N GLN A 205 6.22 -1.39 14.14
CA GLN A 205 5.74 -2.76 13.96
C GLN A 205 5.13 -2.94 12.57
N THR A 206 4.30 -1.99 12.11
CA THR A 206 3.68 -2.06 10.77
C THR A 206 4.73 -2.02 9.67
N VAL A 207 5.73 -1.15 9.78
CA VAL A 207 6.85 -1.03 8.83
C VAL A 207 7.66 -2.32 8.81
N SER A 208 8.06 -2.82 9.98
CA SER A 208 8.85 -4.05 10.11
C SER A 208 8.11 -5.26 9.51
N GLN A 209 6.83 -5.41 9.85
CA GLN A 209 6.00 -6.49 9.33
C GLN A 209 5.84 -6.39 7.80
N THR A 210 5.62 -5.18 7.27
CA THR A 210 5.52 -4.95 5.83
C THR A 210 6.82 -5.35 5.11
N MET A 211 7.99 -4.98 5.63
CA MET A 211 9.28 -5.39 5.05
C MET A 211 9.45 -6.91 5.03
N VAL A 212 9.09 -7.59 6.13
CA VAL A 212 9.13 -9.05 6.24
C VAL A 212 8.21 -9.69 5.20
N ASP A 213 6.97 -9.22 5.11
CA ASP A 213 5.96 -9.76 4.20
C ASP A 213 6.34 -9.56 2.73
N LEU A 214 6.86 -8.38 2.37
CA LEU A 214 7.35 -8.10 1.03
C LEU A 214 8.55 -8.99 0.67
N THR A 215 9.53 -9.07 1.56
CA THR A 215 10.72 -9.90 1.35
C THR A 215 10.32 -11.37 1.20
N LYS A 216 9.43 -11.86 2.07
CA LYS A 216 8.91 -13.23 1.99
C LYS A 216 8.13 -13.47 0.70
N ALA A 217 7.29 -12.52 0.28
CA ALA A 217 6.55 -12.64 -0.97
C ALA A 217 7.47 -12.78 -2.19
N CYS A 218 8.60 -12.07 -2.18
CA CYS A 218 9.64 -12.19 -3.18
C CYS A 218 10.38 -13.54 -3.08
N THR A 219 10.87 -13.92 -1.89
CA THR A 219 11.63 -15.16 -1.64
C THR A 219 10.83 -16.41 -2.02
N ASP A 220 9.61 -16.50 -1.52
CA ASP A 220 8.74 -17.68 -1.69
C ASP A 220 7.93 -17.62 -3.00
N ARG A 221 8.16 -16.57 -3.82
CA ARG A 221 7.44 -16.30 -5.07
C ARG A 221 5.92 -16.33 -4.91
N LEU A 222 5.40 -15.73 -3.83
CA LEU A 222 3.96 -15.73 -3.51
C LEU A 222 3.11 -14.99 -4.55
N PHE A 223 3.76 -14.18 -5.39
CA PHE A 223 3.19 -13.56 -6.58
C PHE A 223 2.78 -14.56 -7.68
N LEU A 224 3.26 -15.81 -7.63
CA LEU A 224 2.86 -16.91 -8.52
C LEU A 224 1.76 -17.76 -7.87
N LYS A 225 0.94 -18.41 -8.72
CA LYS A 225 0.09 -19.52 -8.28
C LYS A 225 0.96 -20.67 -7.79
N GLU A 226 0.40 -21.48 -6.88
CA GLU A 226 1.13 -22.54 -6.18
C GLU A 226 1.83 -23.50 -7.14
N GLU A 227 1.17 -23.89 -8.24
CA GLU A 227 1.74 -24.81 -9.24
C GLU A 227 2.98 -24.24 -9.98
N PHE A 228 3.17 -22.92 -10.00
CA PHE A 228 4.29 -22.27 -10.69
C PHE A 228 5.45 -21.87 -9.75
N ARG A 229 5.29 -22.00 -8.42
CA ARG A 229 6.34 -21.59 -7.45
C ARG A 229 7.61 -22.42 -7.56
N TYR A 230 7.46 -23.71 -7.85
CA TYR A 230 8.54 -24.69 -7.90
C TYR A 230 8.89 -25.17 -9.32
N ALA A 231 8.20 -24.67 -10.34
CA ALA A 231 8.38 -25.09 -11.74
C ALA A 231 9.66 -24.54 -12.40
N SER A 232 10.59 -23.98 -11.61
CA SER A 232 11.87 -23.43 -12.10
C SER A 232 12.94 -23.63 -11.02
N ALA A 233 13.43 -24.86 -10.96
CA ALA A 233 14.75 -25.22 -10.45
C ALA A 233 15.48 -25.97 -11.56
#